data_AF-A0A3D2UFL0-F1
#
_entry.id   AF-A0A3D2UFL0-F1
#
_cell.length_a   1.000
_cell.length_b   1.000
_cell.length_c   1.000
_cell.angle_alpha   90.00
_cell.angle_beta   90.00
_cell.angle_gamma   90.00
#
_symmetry.space_group_name_H-M   'P 1'
#
loop_
_entity.id
_entity.type
_entity.pdbx_description
1 polymer ?
#
loop_
_entity_poly.entity_id
_entity_poly.type
_entity_poly.pdbx_seq_one_letter_code
_entity_poly.pdbx_strand_id
1 'polypeptide(L)'
;RSVSELTRRKILVALGVACIGLLVLLRGLNLYGEATPWTPQEAAIETVMSFLNFTKYPPSLDYLLITLGVGFLLLAWFESVRRENQLLNAIKAFGSVPMFIYVVHLYVLLAAYWVLFLIFGPTHGERFGLNSVTWIWVGAIVLIAVHYPVASKFADYKHREKRDKPWLSYF
;
A
#
# COMPACT_ATOMS: atom_id res chain seq x y z
N ARG A 1 -1.77 8.32 -30.61
CA ARG A 1 -2.93 7.44 -30.92
C ARG A 1 -3.52 6.96 -29.60
N SER A 2 -4.79 7.24 -29.30
CA SER A 2 -5.47 6.71 -28.11
C SER A 2 -5.82 5.24 -28.34
N VAL A 3 -5.28 4.34 -27.52
CA VAL A 3 -5.61 2.91 -27.54
C VAL A 3 -7.01 2.72 -26.96
N SER A 4 -7.84 1.85 -27.54
CA SER A 4 -9.18 1.57 -27.01
C SER A 4 -9.10 0.98 -25.59
N GLU A 5 -10.11 1.26 -24.76
CA GLU A 5 -10.17 0.77 -23.37
C GLU A 5 -10.06 -0.75 -23.29
N LEU A 6 -10.79 -1.47 -24.15
CA LEU A 6 -10.73 -2.93 -24.21
C LEU A 6 -9.35 -3.46 -24.59
N THR A 7 -8.68 -2.81 -25.56
CA THR A 7 -7.32 -3.20 -25.96
C THR A 7 -6.32 -2.94 -24.83
N ARG A 8 -6.41 -1.79 -24.16
CA ARG A 8 -5.53 -1.44 -23.04
C ARG A 8 -5.70 -2.43 -21.88
N ARG A 9 -6.93 -2.76 -21.51
CA ARG A 9 -7.22 -3.76 -20.48
C ARG A 9 -6.63 -5.13 -20.82
N LYS A 10 -6.79 -5.60 -22.06
CA LYS A 10 -6.20 -6.88 -22.51
C LYS A 10 -4.67 -6.88 -22.37
N ILE A 11 -4.01 -5.78 -22.74
CA ILE A 11 -2.55 -5.63 -22.60
C ILE A 11 -2.15 -5.67 -21.12
N LEU A 12 -2.85 -4.93 -20.25
CA LEU A 12 -2.57 -4.92 -18.81
C LEU A 12 -2.74 -6.31 -18.18
N VAL A 13 -3.81 -7.03 -18.52
CA VAL A 13 -4.00 -8.41 -18.04
C VAL A 13 -2.90 -9.33 -18.57
N ALA A 14 -2.56 -9.25 -19.86
CA ALA A 14 -1.52 -10.09 -20.45
C ALA A 14 -0.14 -9.84 -19.80
N LEU A 15 0.24 -8.58 -19.59
CA LEU A 15 1.47 -8.21 -18.90
C LEU A 15 1.46 -8.66 -17.44
N GLY A 16 0.34 -8.44 -16.73
CA GLY A 16 0.18 -8.87 -15.35
C GLY A 16 0.34 -10.39 -15.19
N VAL A 17 -0.36 -11.17 -16.00
CA VAL A 17 -0.27 -12.64 -16.01
C VAL A 17 1.13 -13.10 -16.43
N ALA A 18 1.76 -12.45 -17.41
CA ALA A 18 3.12 -12.79 -17.82
C ALA A 18 4.13 -12.55 -16.69
N CYS A 19 4.04 -11.44 -15.96
CA CYS A 19 4.92 -11.16 -14.82
C CYS A 19 4.72 -12.18 -13.69
N ILE A 20 3.47 -12.50 -13.34
CA ILE A 20 3.18 -13.50 -12.30
C ILE A 20 3.57 -14.91 -12.74
N GLY A 21 3.35 -15.27 -14.01
CA GLY A 21 3.77 -16.55 -14.56
C GLY A 21 5.29 -16.70 -14.52
N LEU A 22 6.02 -15.66 -14.93
CA LEU A 22 7.47 -15.63 -14.86
C LEU A 22 7.97 -15.71 -13.41
N LEU A 23 7.33 -14.99 -12.48
CA LEU A 23 7.64 -15.08 -11.05
C LEU A 23 7.47 -16.51 -10.53
N VAL A 24 6.35 -17.16 -10.82
CA VAL A 24 6.09 -18.53 -10.35
C VAL A 24 7.11 -19.52 -10.93
N LEU A 25 7.50 -19.34 -12.19
CA LEU A 25 8.53 -20.18 -12.81
C LEU A 25 9.91 -19.96 -12.19
N LEU A 26 10.33 -18.70 -12.03
CA LEU A 26 11.64 -18.36 -11.47
C LEU A 26 11.72 -18.72 -9.99
N ARG A 27 10.78 -18.22 -9.19
CA ARG A 27 10.73 -18.44 -7.75
C ARG A 27 10.44 -19.90 -7.41
N GLY A 28 9.48 -20.53 -8.09
CA GLY A 28 9.08 -21.92 -7.82
C GLY A 28 10.22 -22.91 -8.03
N LEU A 29 11.05 -22.70 -9.06
CA LEU A 29 12.21 -23.53 -9.36
C LEU A 29 13.51 -23.06 -8.68
N ASN A 30 13.45 -22.05 -7.80
CA ASN A 30 14.62 -21.42 -7.17
C ASN A 30 15.69 -21.00 -8.21
N LEU A 31 15.23 -20.50 -9.36
CA LEU A 31 16.09 -19.94 -10.41
C LEU A 31 16.55 -18.52 -10.06
N TYR A 32 17.10 -17.82 -11.04
CA TYR A 32 17.51 -16.43 -10.93
C TYR A 32 16.34 -15.52 -10.54
N GLY A 33 16.57 -14.61 -9.60
CA GLY A 33 15.64 -13.53 -9.26
C GLY A 33 15.77 -13.05 -7.84
N GLU A 34 16.14 -13.96 -6.93
CA GLU A 34 16.45 -13.69 -5.53
C GLU A 34 17.81 -14.27 -5.15
N ALA A 35 18.45 -13.66 -4.15
CA ALA A 35 19.71 -14.17 -3.59
C ALA A 35 19.50 -15.38 -2.68
N THR A 36 18.33 -15.44 -2.02
CA THR A 36 17.99 -16.53 -1.09
C THR A 36 16.94 -17.44 -1.71
N PRO A 37 17.24 -18.75 -1.86
CA PRO A 37 16.23 -19.71 -2.32
C PRO A 37 15.17 -19.88 -1.25
N TRP A 38 13.92 -20.09 -1.67
CA TRP A 38 12.88 -20.49 -0.73
C TRP A 38 13.07 -21.96 -0.37
N THR A 39 12.74 -22.30 0.86
CA THR A 39 12.89 -23.66 1.41
C THR A 39 11.62 -24.07 2.17
N PRO A 40 11.24 -25.35 2.11
CA PRO A 40 10.21 -25.90 2.99
C PRO A 40 10.60 -25.72 4.46
N GLN A 41 9.65 -25.26 5.26
CA GLN A 41 9.77 -25.08 6.71
C GLN A 41 8.84 -26.06 7.44
N GLU A 42 9.01 -26.20 8.76
CA GLU A 42 8.19 -27.10 9.57
C GLU A 42 6.71 -26.70 9.55
N ALA A 43 6.43 -25.40 9.63
CA ALA A 43 5.08 -24.88 9.50
C ALA A 43 4.77 -24.45 8.06
N ALA A 44 3.56 -24.78 7.60
CA ALA A 44 3.10 -24.37 6.26
C ALA A 44 3.13 -22.84 6.08
N ILE A 45 2.79 -22.09 7.14
CA ILE A 45 2.83 -20.62 7.09
C ILE A 45 4.25 -20.08 6.90
N GLU A 46 5.25 -20.69 7.55
CA GLU A 46 6.66 -20.31 7.42
C GLU A 46 7.20 -20.67 6.04
N THR A 47 6.72 -21.75 5.44
CA THR A 47 7.05 -22.11 4.05
C THR A 47 6.52 -21.05 3.08
N VAL A 48 5.28 -20.58 3.28
CA VAL A 48 4.70 -19.50 2.47
C VAL A 48 5.45 -18.18 2.70
N MET A 49 5.82 -17.87 3.94
CA MET A 49 6.65 -16.69 4.24
C MET A 49 8.01 -16.79 3.54
N SER A 50 8.66 -17.96 3.54
CA SER A 50 9.91 -18.22 2.83
C SER A 50 9.76 -18.00 1.32
N PHE A 51 8.67 -18.47 0.72
CA PHE A 51 8.37 -18.22 -0.69
C PHE A 51 8.18 -16.73 -1.00
N LEU A 52 7.48 -15.99 -0.14
CA LEU A 52 7.18 -14.56 -0.30
C LEU A 52 8.27 -13.60 0.22
N ASN A 53 9.38 -14.14 0.71
CA ASN A 53 10.48 -13.35 1.25
C ASN A 53 11.34 -12.75 0.13
N PHE A 54 10.87 -11.63 -0.43
CA PHE A 54 11.56 -10.94 -1.51
C PHE A 54 12.46 -9.80 -1.02
N THR A 55 13.65 -9.67 -1.61
CA THR A 55 14.59 -8.61 -1.29
C THR A 55 14.13 -7.29 -1.89
N LYS A 56 13.73 -6.35 -1.02
CA LYS A 56 13.25 -5.02 -1.43
C LYS A 56 14.37 -4.07 -1.83
N TYR A 57 15.54 -4.17 -1.19
CA TYR A 57 16.67 -3.25 -1.36
C TYR A 57 18.00 -4.00 -1.36
N PRO A 58 18.77 -4.01 -2.48
CA PRO A 58 18.36 -3.58 -3.83
C PRO A 58 17.17 -4.40 -4.34
N PRO A 59 16.29 -3.83 -5.19
CA PRO A 59 15.09 -4.53 -5.64
C PRO A 59 15.48 -5.75 -6.48
N SER A 60 15.04 -6.91 -6.02
CA SER A 60 15.21 -8.17 -6.72
C SER A 60 14.30 -8.24 -7.95
N LEU A 61 14.60 -9.14 -8.89
CA LEU A 61 13.73 -9.34 -10.05
C LEU A 61 12.35 -9.85 -9.62
N ASP A 62 12.32 -10.77 -8.64
CA ASP A 62 11.07 -11.33 -8.13
C ASP A 62 10.20 -10.25 -7.46
N TYR A 63 10.82 -9.34 -6.71
CA TYR A 63 10.16 -8.17 -6.14
C TYR A 63 9.55 -7.27 -7.22
N LEU A 64 10.27 -7.05 -8.33
CA LEU A 64 9.75 -6.27 -9.47
C LEU A 64 8.61 -7.00 -10.18
N LEU A 65 8.72 -8.31 -10.40
CA LEU A 65 7.70 -9.11 -11.08
C LEU A 65 6.40 -9.17 -10.28
N ILE A 66 6.46 -9.36 -8.96
CA ILE A 66 5.25 -9.35 -8.14
C ILE A 66 4.61 -7.97 -8.10
N THR A 67 5.41 -6.90 -7.92
CA THR A 67 4.87 -5.54 -7.81
C THR A 67 4.27 -5.04 -9.12
N LEU A 68 4.95 -5.26 -10.26
CA LEU A 68 4.42 -4.91 -11.58
C LEU A 68 3.26 -5.82 -11.98
N GLY A 69 3.37 -7.13 -11.73
CA GLY A 69 2.33 -8.10 -12.06
C GLY A 69 1.01 -7.78 -11.36
N VAL A 70 1.05 -7.62 -10.05
CA VAL A 70 -0.12 -7.19 -9.25
C VAL A 70 -0.58 -5.80 -9.67
N GLY A 71 0.34 -4.86 -9.90
CA GLY A 71 0.02 -3.50 -10.35
C GLY A 71 -0.77 -3.46 -11.67
N PHE A 72 -0.34 -4.21 -12.69
CA PHE A 72 -1.06 -4.28 -13.97
C PHE A 72 -2.43 -4.94 -13.84
N LEU A 73 -2.55 -6.01 -13.04
CA LEU A 73 -3.84 -6.67 -12.79
C LEU A 73 -4.81 -5.75 -12.03
N LEU A 74 -4.32 -5.02 -11.03
CA LEU A 74 -5.11 -4.04 -10.30
C LEU A 74 -5.57 -2.90 -11.21
N LEU A 75 -4.69 -2.38 -12.07
CA LEU A 75 -5.06 -1.35 -13.06
C LEU A 75 -6.14 -1.87 -14.03
N ALA A 76 -5.98 -3.08 -14.57
CA ALA A 76 -6.98 -3.71 -15.42
C ALA A 76 -8.32 -3.93 -14.70
N TRP A 77 -8.27 -4.23 -13.39
CA TRP A 77 -9.46 -4.37 -12.56
C TRP A 77 -10.12 -3.02 -12.30
N PHE A 78 -9.37 -1.98 -11.95
CA PHE A 78 -9.91 -0.64 -11.72
C PHE A 78 -10.55 -0.02 -12.97
N GLU A 79 -10.09 -0.36 -14.17
CA GLU A 79 -10.77 0.02 -15.42
C GLU A 79 -12.12 -0.70 -15.57
N SER A 80 -12.24 -1.93 -15.07
CA SER A 80 -13.47 -2.72 -15.18
C SER A 80 -14.54 -2.38 -14.14
N VAL A 81 -14.14 -1.86 -12.98
CA VAL A 81 -15.08 -1.51 -11.92
C VAL A 81 -15.71 -0.16 -12.25
N ARG A 82 -17.06 -0.13 -12.34
CA ARG A 82 -17.82 1.11 -12.57
C ARG A 82 -17.45 2.17 -11.52
N ARG A 83 -17.34 3.42 -11.95
CA ARG A 83 -16.89 4.61 -11.18
C ARG A 83 -17.62 4.88 -9.85
N GLU A 84 -18.72 4.19 -9.57
CA GLU A 84 -19.63 4.47 -8.45
C GLU A 84 -19.27 3.75 -7.14
N ASN A 85 -18.17 3.00 -7.08
CA ASN A 85 -17.76 2.36 -5.82
C ASN A 85 -17.18 3.38 -4.82
N GLN A 86 -17.87 3.58 -3.70
CA GLN A 86 -17.44 4.46 -2.60
C GLN A 86 -16.06 4.10 -2.05
N LEU A 87 -15.71 2.81 -1.99
CA LEU A 87 -14.39 2.36 -1.53
C LEU A 87 -13.28 2.84 -2.48
N LEU A 88 -13.51 2.78 -3.80
CA LEU A 88 -12.54 3.28 -4.77
C LEU A 88 -12.38 4.79 -4.67
N ASN A 89 -13.46 5.52 -4.37
CA ASN A 89 -13.38 6.96 -4.14
C ASN A 89 -12.59 7.29 -2.87
N ALA A 90 -12.72 6.48 -1.82
CA ALA A 90 -11.91 6.64 -0.62
C ALA A 90 -10.42 6.37 -0.88
N ILE A 91 -10.09 5.26 -1.57
CA ILE A 91 -8.71 4.95 -1.95
C ILE A 91 -8.11 6.05 -2.83
N LYS A 92 -8.88 6.59 -3.79
CA LYS A 92 -8.46 7.73 -4.61
C LYS A 92 -8.20 8.98 -3.79
N ALA A 93 -9.04 9.28 -2.78
CA ALA A 93 -8.83 10.43 -1.91
C ALA A 93 -7.47 10.35 -1.20
N PHE A 94 -7.16 9.22 -0.56
CA PHE A 94 -5.85 9.01 0.06
C PHE A 94 -4.69 9.05 -0.95
N GLY A 95 -4.86 8.41 -2.10
CA GLY A 95 -3.83 8.37 -3.16
C GLY A 95 -3.59 9.72 -3.84
N SER A 96 -4.53 10.65 -3.80
CA SER A 96 -4.40 11.97 -4.41
C SER A 96 -3.54 12.93 -3.58
N VAL A 97 -3.45 12.71 -2.26
CA VAL A 97 -2.78 13.61 -1.30
C VAL A 97 -1.87 12.85 -0.32
N PRO A 98 -0.98 11.95 -0.79
CA PRO A 98 -0.24 11.05 0.07
C PRO A 98 0.72 11.78 1.01
N MET A 99 1.39 12.85 0.54
CA MET A 99 2.35 13.62 1.35
C MET A 99 1.66 14.40 2.46
N PHE A 100 0.52 15.01 2.16
CA PHE A 100 -0.28 15.70 3.18
C PHE A 100 -0.72 14.73 4.29
N ILE A 101 -1.25 13.57 3.91
CA ILE A 101 -1.69 12.57 4.88
C ILE A 101 -0.52 12.01 5.68
N TYR A 102 0.63 11.78 5.06
CA TYR A 102 1.84 11.33 5.77
C TYR A 102 2.22 12.31 6.90
N VAL A 103 2.26 13.61 6.60
CA VAL A 103 2.60 14.63 7.61
C VAL A 103 1.55 14.70 8.71
N VAL A 104 0.26 14.78 8.35
CA VAL A 104 -0.84 14.81 9.33
C VAL A 104 -0.81 13.56 10.22
N HIS A 105 -0.57 12.40 9.63
CA HIS A 105 -0.50 11.12 10.33
C HIS A 105 0.56 11.11 11.42
N LEU A 106 1.77 11.61 11.15
CA LEU A 106 2.83 11.70 12.15
C LEU A 106 2.43 12.58 13.35
N TYR A 107 1.80 13.73 13.10
CA TYR A 107 1.35 14.62 14.17
C TYR A 107 0.17 14.05 14.95
N VAL A 108 -0.78 13.39 14.29
CA VAL A 108 -1.91 12.72 14.96
C VAL A 108 -1.40 11.59 15.86
N LEU A 109 -0.44 10.79 15.38
CA LEU A 109 0.21 9.76 16.19
C LEU A 109 0.94 10.37 17.39
N LEU A 110 1.69 11.45 17.20
CA LEU A 110 2.40 12.13 18.27
C LEU A 110 1.43 12.67 19.33
N ALA A 111 0.34 13.33 18.90
CA ALA A 111 -0.69 13.82 19.81
C ALA A 111 -1.36 12.68 20.57
N ALA A 112 -1.72 11.59 19.87
CA ALA A 112 -2.30 10.41 20.49
C ALA A 112 -1.37 9.77 21.51
N TYR A 113 -0.06 9.69 21.22
CA TYR A 113 0.94 9.21 22.17
C TYR A 113 0.93 10.04 23.46
N TRP A 114 0.99 11.36 23.36
CA TRP A 114 1.00 12.23 24.54
C TRP A 114 -0.29 12.13 25.36
N VAL A 115 -1.45 12.08 24.70
CA VAL A 115 -2.74 11.90 25.39
C VAL A 115 -2.76 10.58 26.16
N LEU A 116 -2.36 9.48 25.52
CA LEU A 116 -2.31 8.16 26.17
C LEU A 116 -1.27 8.12 27.29
N PHE A 117 -0.11 8.73 27.10
CA PHE A 117 0.92 8.85 28.13
C PHE A 117 0.43 9.64 29.35
N LEU A 118 -0.33 10.73 29.16
CA LEU A 118 -0.88 11.50 30.27
C LEU A 118 -1.98 10.76 31.03
N ILE A 119 -2.78 9.93 30.36
CA ILE A 119 -3.88 9.18 30.98
C ILE A 119 -3.39 7.92 31.70
N PHE A 120 -2.50 7.16 31.06
CA PHE A 120 -2.08 5.83 31.52
C PHE A 120 -0.67 5.81 32.12
N GLY A 121 0.10 6.88 31.94
CA GLY A 121 1.50 6.92 32.35
C GLY A 121 2.40 6.03 31.49
N PRO A 122 3.67 5.86 31.90
CA PRO A 122 4.59 4.99 31.21
C PRO A 122 4.27 3.50 31.49
N THR A 123 4.08 2.73 30.42
CA THR A 123 3.82 1.28 30.48
C THR A 123 5.06 0.43 30.20
N HIS A 124 6.04 0.98 29.48
CA HIS A 124 7.24 0.29 29.03
C HIS A 124 8.48 1.15 29.31
N GLY A 125 9.02 1.03 30.53
CA GLY A 125 10.12 1.87 30.99
C GLY A 125 9.66 3.33 31.15
N GLU A 126 10.24 4.24 30.38
CA GLU A 126 9.87 5.68 30.39
C GLU A 126 8.84 6.06 29.31
N ARG A 127 8.37 5.10 28.51
CA ARG A 127 7.48 5.36 27.36
C ARG A 127 6.14 4.66 27.50
N PHE A 128 5.12 5.25 26.86
CA PHE A 128 3.87 4.55 26.62
C PHE A 128 4.03 3.60 25.42
N GLY A 129 3.56 2.37 25.56
CA GLY A 129 3.68 1.32 24.56
C GLY A 129 2.48 0.38 24.61
N LEU A 130 2.09 -0.16 23.45
CA LEU A 130 0.98 -1.08 23.35
C LEU A 130 1.44 -2.51 23.67
N ASN A 131 0.74 -3.19 24.57
CA ASN A 131 1.10 -4.54 25.05
C ASN A 131 0.89 -5.66 24.01
N SER A 132 0.21 -5.37 22.90
CA SER A 132 -0.12 -6.38 21.88
C SER A 132 -0.16 -5.77 20.48
N VAL A 133 0.26 -6.58 19.50
CA VAL A 133 0.17 -6.28 18.07
C VAL A 133 -1.29 -6.04 17.64
N THR A 134 -2.28 -6.66 18.31
CA THR A 134 -3.69 -6.44 18.01
C THR A 134 -4.09 -4.98 18.19
N TRP A 135 -3.58 -4.30 19.21
CA TRP A 135 -3.85 -2.87 19.43
C TRP A 135 -3.25 -1.98 18.36
N ILE A 136 -2.15 -2.40 17.73
CA ILE A 136 -1.57 -1.69 16.58
C ILE A 136 -2.55 -1.73 15.40
N TRP A 137 -3.13 -2.90 15.12
CA TRP A 137 -4.12 -3.05 14.05
C TRP A 137 -5.41 -2.27 14.31
N VAL A 138 -5.92 -2.29 15.55
CA VAL A 138 -7.07 -1.48 15.96
C VAL A 138 -6.75 0.01 15.77
N GLY A 139 -5.59 0.46 16.25
CA GLY A 139 -5.12 1.83 16.07
C GLY A 139 -5.01 2.23 14.59
N ALA A 140 -4.51 1.34 13.73
CA ALA A 140 -4.42 1.58 12.29
C ALA A 140 -5.81 1.78 11.66
N ILE A 141 -6.80 0.95 11.99
CA ILE A 141 -8.19 1.10 11.51
C ILE A 141 -8.79 2.44 11.98
N VAL A 142 -8.60 2.78 13.25
CA VAL A 142 -9.06 4.06 13.82
C VAL A 142 -8.40 5.23 13.10
N LEU A 143 -7.09 5.18 12.87
CA LEU A 143 -6.37 6.22 12.15
C LEU A 143 -6.89 6.37 10.72
N ILE A 144 -7.13 5.29 9.99
CA ILE A 144 -7.72 5.35 8.64
C ILE A 144 -9.07 6.08 8.69
N ALA A 145 -9.95 5.72 9.63
CA ALA A 145 -11.26 6.35 9.77
C ALA A 145 -11.15 7.85 10.10
N VAL A 146 -10.23 8.24 11.00
CA VAL A 146 -9.99 9.64 11.38
C VAL A 146 -9.41 10.45 10.23
N HIS A 147 -8.50 9.87 9.43
CA HIS A 147 -7.84 10.57 8.35
C HIS A 147 -8.71 10.71 7.10
N TYR A 148 -9.66 9.80 6.87
CA TYR A 148 -10.52 9.80 5.69
C TYR A 148 -11.22 11.15 5.40
N PRO A 149 -11.94 11.79 6.35
CA PRO A 149 -12.61 13.05 6.08
C PRO A 149 -11.62 14.18 5.75
N VAL A 150 -10.44 14.18 6.37
CA VAL A 150 -9.39 15.17 6.11
C VAL A 150 -8.80 14.96 4.71
N ALA A 151 -8.52 13.71 4.35
CA ALA A 151 -8.04 13.32 3.03
C ALA A 151 -9.01 13.72 1.93
N SER A 152 -10.30 13.41 2.09
CA SER A 152 -11.32 13.72 1.09
C SER A 152 -11.47 15.23 0.88
N LYS A 153 -11.55 16.02 1.96
CA LYS A 153 -11.69 17.48 1.85
C LYS A 153 -10.48 18.14 1.19
N PHE A 154 -9.28 17.70 1.54
CA PHE A 154 -8.05 18.25 0.97
C PHE A 154 -7.86 17.81 -0.49
N ALA A 155 -8.22 16.58 -0.83
CA ALA A 155 -8.25 16.10 -2.22
C ALA A 155 -9.16 16.99 -3.09
N ASP A 156 -10.38 17.26 -2.63
CA ASP A 156 -11.32 18.12 -3.36
C ASP A 156 -10.79 19.56 -3.50
N TYR A 157 -10.18 20.11 -2.46
CA TYR A 157 -9.53 21.41 -2.49
C TYR A 157 -8.39 21.45 -3.52
N LYS A 158 -7.49 20.46 -3.47
CA LYS A 158 -6.39 20.31 -4.42
C LYS A 158 -6.91 20.23 -5.86
N HIS A 159 -7.94 19.44 -6.13
CA HIS A 159 -8.49 19.31 -7.47
C HIS A 159 -9.12 20.61 -8.01
N ARG A 160 -9.75 21.41 -7.14
CA ARG A 160 -10.31 22.71 -7.52
C ARG A 160 -9.25 23.78 -7.79
N GLU A 161 -8.23 23.84 -6.94
CA GLU A 161 -7.32 25.01 -6.85
C GLU A 161 -5.93 24.77 -7.45
N LYS A 162 -5.59 23.53 -7.81
CA LYS A 162 -4.26 23.18 -8.35
C LYS A 162 -3.87 24.00 -9.58
N ARG A 163 -4.85 24.48 -10.36
CA ARG A 163 -4.59 25.31 -11.55
C ARG A 163 -3.99 26.66 -11.18
N ASP A 164 -4.39 27.24 -10.05
CA ASP A 164 -4.00 28.59 -9.64
C ASP A 164 -2.83 28.58 -8.63
N LYS A 165 -2.56 27.44 -7.99
CA LYS A 165 -1.55 27.28 -6.93
C LYS A 165 -0.61 26.09 -7.21
N PRO A 166 0.58 26.32 -7.81
CA PRO A 166 1.52 25.26 -8.20
C PRO A 166 2.07 24.40 -7.05
N TRP A 167 2.15 24.97 -5.83
CA TRP A 167 2.67 24.26 -4.65
C TRP A 167 1.79 23.07 -4.23
N LEU A 168 0.50 23.06 -4.61
CA LEU A 168 -0.41 21.93 -4.44
C LEU A 168 -0.04 20.72 -5.30
N SER A 169 0.97 20.79 -6.15
CA SER A 169 1.50 19.60 -6.83
C SER A 169 2.32 18.70 -5.90
N TYR A 170 2.95 19.28 -4.86
CA TYR A 170 3.82 18.57 -3.92
C TYR A 170 3.04 17.90 -2.76
N PHE A 171 1.84 18.39 -2.45
CA PHE A 171 0.95 17.88 -1.41
C PHE A 171 -0.28 17.25 -2.05
#